data_AF-A0A8J3WNQ9-F1
#
_entry.id   AF-A0A8J3WNQ9-F1
#
_cell.length_a   1.000
_cell.length_b   1.000
_cell.length_c   1.000
_cell.angle_alpha   90.00
_cell.angle_beta   90.00
_cell.angle_gamma   90.00
#
_symmetry.space_group_name_H-M   'P 1'
#
loop_
_entity.id
_entity.type
_entity.pdbx_description
1 polymer ?
#
loop_
_entity_poly.entity_id
_entity_poly.type
_entity_poly.pdbx_seq_one_letter_code
_entity_poly.pdbx_strand_id
1 'polypeptide(L)'
;MPPAAEVWTHLAFHRGRRPVPGGAAPPQARRDDPPPPLPRQPFRPDLEVFLHTLARLPQVRQPWLRAVYDRVRADRHAPPF
;
A
#
# COMPACT_ATOMS: atom_id res chain seq x y z
N MET A 1 -24.57 -5.46 9.25
CA MET A 1 -24.11 -4.71 8.06
C MET A 1 -22.63 -4.41 8.27
N PRO A 2 -21.69 -4.89 7.42
CA PRO A 2 -20.28 -4.80 7.76
C PRO A 2 -19.77 -3.38 7.47
N PRO A 3 -19.27 -2.65 8.48
CA PRO A 3 -18.74 -1.28 8.32
C PRO A 3 -17.30 -1.27 7.78
N ALA A 4 -16.79 -2.43 7.35
CA ALA A 4 -15.36 -2.62 7.10
C ALA A 4 -14.84 -1.73 5.97
N ALA A 5 -15.58 -1.58 4.87
CA ALA A 5 -15.08 -0.87 3.70
C ALA A 5 -14.82 0.63 3.97
N GLU A 6 -15.71 1.30 4.70
CA GLU A 6 -15.53 2.71 5.08
C GLU A 6 -14.39 2.89 6.07
N VAL A 7 -14.25 1.98 7.05
CA VAL A 7 -13.13 1.99 7.99
C VAL A 7 -11.80 1.82 7.25
N TRP A 8 -11.71 0.86 6.33
CA TRP A 8 -10.49 0.64 5.54
C TRP A 8 -10.18 1.81 4.62
N THR A 9 -11.19 2.39 3.97
CA THR A 9 -11.03 3.57 3.11
C THR A 9 -10.54 4.77 3.91
N HIS A 10 -11.14 4.99 5.09
CA HIS A 10 -10.69 6.03 6.02
C HIS A 10 -9.23 5.81 6.41
N LEU A 11 -8.83 4.61 6.80
CA LEU A 11 -7.45 4.30 7.18
C LEU A 11 -6.44 4.48 6.02
N ALA A 12 -6.79 4.06 4.81
CA ALA A 12 -5.88 4.08 3.66
C ALA A 12 -5.67 5.48 3.07
N PHE A 13 -6.70 6.35 3.12
CA PHE A 13 -6.69 7.63 2.41
C PHE A 13 -6.73 8.88 3.32
N HIS A 14 -6.88 8.75 4.64
CA HIS A 14 -6.75 9.93 5.53
C HIS A 14 -5.32 10.44 5.60
N ARG A 15 -5.03 11.42 4.73
CA ARG A 15 -3.76 12.16 4.67
C ARG A 15 -3.48 13.05 5.89
N GLY A 16 -4.44 13.20 6.80
CA GLY A 16 -4.30 14.01 8.03
C GLY A 16 -3.48 13.35 9.14
N ARG A 17 -3.17 12.06 9.02
CA ARG A 17 -2.25 11.39 9.95
C ARG A 17 -0.83 11.77 9.55
N ARG A 18 -0.25 12.76 10.24
CA ARG A 18 1.22 12.77 10.37
C ARG A 18 1.59 11.38 10.89
N PRO A 19 2.51 10.65 10.23
CA PRO A 19 3.14 9.51 10.88
C PRO A 19 3.76 10.09 12.14
N VAL A 20 3.11 9.91 13.28
CA VAL A 20 3.78 10.12 14.55
C VAL A 20 4.86 9.05 14.51
N PRO A 21 6.16 9.41 14.49
CA PRO A 21 7.22 8.41 14.62
C PRO A 21 6.82 7.57 15.83
N GLY A 22 6.72 6.25 15.64
CA GLY A 22 6.09 5.32 16.58
C GLY A 22 6.32 5.78 18.02
N GLY A 23 5.22 6.00 18.74
CA GLY A 23 5.18 6.74 20.01
C GLY A 23 6.39 6.45 20.87
N ALA A 24 6.98 7.52 21.42
CA ALA A 24 8.23 7.46 22.17
C ALA A 24 8.24 6.23 23.09
N ALA A 25 9.12 5.29 22.81
CA ALA A 25 9.31 4.14 23.67
C ALA A 25 9.67 4.66 25.07
N PRO A 26 9.16 4.04 26.15
CA PRO A 26 9.57 4.42 27.50
C PRO A 26 11.10 4.43 27.59
N PRO A 27 11.71 5.28 28.44
CA PRO A 27 13.17 5.42 28.50
C PRO A 27 13.92 4.09 28.66
N GLN A 28 13.29 3.12 29.33
CA GLN A 28 13.82 1.76 29.54
C GLN A 28 13.78 0.87 28.29
N ALA A 29 13.01 1.25 27.27
CA ALA A 29 12.89 0.58 25.99
C ALA A 29 13.69 1.28 24.87
N ARG A 30 14.62 2.18 25.24
CA ARG A 30 15.55 2.77 24.29
C ARG A 30 16.48 1.67 23.76
N ARG A 31 16.51 1.50 22.45
CA ARG A 31 17.44 0.59 21.78
C ARG A 31 18.82 1.25 21.76
N ASP A 32 19.84 0.51 22.21
CA ASP A 32 21.24 0.99 22.21
C ASP A 32 21.87 0.97 20.80
N ASP A 33 21.39 0.10 19.91
CA ASP A 33 21.81 0.07 18.51
C ASP A 33 21.18 1.20 17.68
N PRO A 34 21.92 1.77 16.72
CA PRO A 34 21.33 2.71 15.77
C PRO A 34 20.22 2.05 14.95
N PRO A 35 19.17 2.79 14.58
CA PRO A 35 18.13 2.26 13.70
C PRO A 35 18.75 1.83 12.36
N PRO A 36 18.21 0.78 11.73
CA PRO A 36 18.68 0.37 10.40
C PRO A 36 18.50 1.54 9.41
N PRO A 37 19.40 1.69 8.44
CA PRO A 37 19.27 2.71 7.41
C PRO A 37 17.92 2.56 6.70
N LEU A 38 17.22 3.69 6.55
CA LEU A 38 15.94 3.70 5.85
C LEU A 38 16.15 3.35 4.37
N PRO A 39 15.20 2.63 3.75
CA PRO A 39 15.28 2.34 2.33
C PRO A 39 15.29 3.65 1.53
N ARG A 40 16.16 3.72 0.53
CA ARG A 40 16.31 4.91 -0.34
C ARG A 40 15.09 5.13 -1.25
N GLN A 41 14.19 4.16 -1.32
CA GLN A 41 12.99 4.21 -2.13
C GLN A 41 11.78 3.79 -1.30
N PRO A 42 10.60 4.34 -1.60
CA PRO A 42 9.35 3.88 -1.00
C PRO A 42 9.16 2.39 -1.25
N PHE A 43 8.56 1.70 -0.28
CA PHE A 43 8.02 0.37 -0.52
C PHE A 43 7.00 0.45 -1.68
N ARG A 44 7.23 -0.35 -2.71
CA ARG A 44 6.30 -0.50 -3.83
C ARG A 44 5.95 -1.99 -3.97
N PRO A 45 4.66 -2.34 -4.13
CA PRO A 45 4.30 -3.71 -4.46
C PRO A 45 4.92 -4.08 -5.81
N ASP A 46 5.34 -5.33 -5.94
CA ASP A 46 5.73 -5.87 -7.23
C ASP A 46 4.50 -5.88 -8.15
N LEU A 47 4.54 -4.99 -9.15
CA LEU A 47 3.44 -4.77 -10.10
C LEU A 47 3.14 -6.03 -10.92
N GLU A 48 4.15 -6.86 -11.20
CA GLU A 48 3.97 -8.08 -11.96
C GLU A 48 3.26 -9.15 -11.12
N VAL A 49 3.71 -9.35 -9.88
CA VAL A 49 3.06 -10.26 -8.92
C VAL A 49 1.62 -9.82 -8.64
N PHE A 50 1.39 -8.51 -8.50
CA PHE A 50 0.06 -7.94 -8.29
C PHE A 50 -0.87 -8.22 -9.47
N LEU A 51 -0.46 -7.90 -10.70
CA LEU A 51 -1.27 -8.14 -11.91
C LEU A 51 -1.50 -9.64 -12.15
N HIS A 52 -0.49 -10.48 -11.90
CA HIS A 52 -0.60 -11.93 -12.00
C HIS A 52 -1.61 -12.50 -11.01
N THR A 53 -1.59 -12.01 -9.78
CA THR A 53 -2.54 -12.41 -8.74
C THR A 53 -3.96 -11.97 -9.10
N LEU A 54 -4.14 -10.72 -9.52
CA LEU A 54 -5.44 -10.20 -9.95
C LEU A 54 -6.03 -11.01 -11.12
N ALA A 55 -5.23 -11.37 -12.11
CA ALA A 55 -5.68 -12.11 -13.28
C ALA A 55 -6.21 -13.52 -12.95
N ARG A 56 -5.79 -14.09 -11.81
CA ARG A 56 -6.23 -15.41 -11.34
C ARG A 56 -7.54 -15.38 -10.54
N LEU A 57 -7.99 -14.20 -10.10
CA LEU A 57 -9.24 -14.06 -9.37
C LEU A 57 -10.42 -14.09 -10.35
N PRO A 58 -11.43 -14.97 -10.19
CA PRO A 58 -12.61 -14.96 -11.06
C PRO A 58 -13.38 -13.63 -10.98
N GLN A 59 -13.28 -12.92 -9.84
CA GLN A 59 -13.86 -11.60 -9.62
C GLN A 59 -13.24 -10.52 -10.50
N VAL A 60 -12.08 -10.74 -11.13
CA VAL A 60 -11.49 -9.79 -12.08
C VAL A 60 -12.37 -9.59 -13.32
N ARG A 61 -13.34 -10.49 -13.54
CA ARG A 61 -14.40 -10.33 -14.56
C ARG A 61 -15.43 -9.28 -14.17
N GLN A 62 -15.50 -8.86 -12.92
CA GLN A 62 -16.38 -7.78 -12.50
C GLN A 62 -15.85 -6.45 -13.08
N PRO A 63 -16.73 -5.59 -13.64
CA PRO A 63 -16.31 -4.39 -14.35
C PRO A 63 -15.39 -3.47 -13.55
N TRP A 64 -15.68 -3.28 -12.27
CA TRP A 64 -14.90 -2.38 -11.40
C TRP A 64 -13.49 -2.91 -11.13
N LEU A 65 -13.32 -4.23 -10.96
CA LEU A 65 -12.01 -4.84 -10.71
C LEU A 65 -11.20 -4.96 -12.00
N ARG A 66 -11.88 -5.21 -13.13
CA ARG A 66 -11.27 -5.14 -14.45
C ARG A 66 -10.71 -3.74 -14.75
N ALA A 67 -11.46 -2.69 -14.41
CA ALA A 67 -11.01 -1.32 -14.58
C ALA A 67 -9.75 -1.00 -13.75
N VAL A 68 -9.61 -1.57 -12.55
CA VAL A 68 -8.38 -1.46 -11.75
C VAL A 68 -7.22 -2.17 -12.43
N TYR A 69 -7.42 -3.41 -12.91
CA TYR A 69 -6.40 -4.16 -13.63
C TYR A 69 -5.90 -3.41 -14.87
N ASP A 70 -6.82 -2.91 -15.71
CA ASP A 70 -6.48 -2.22 -16.94
C ASP A 70 -5.74 -0.90 -16.67
N ARG A 71 -6.14 -0.13 -15.64
CA ARG A 71 -5.45 1.09 -15.21
C ARG A 71 -4.01 0.81 -14.77
N VAL A 72 -3.83 -0.15 -13.87
CA VAL A 72 -2.50 -0.49 -13.32
C VAL A 72 -1.59 -1.06 -14.42
N ARG A 73 -2.14 -1.82 -15.36
CA ARG A 73 -1.41 -2.31 -16.53
C ARG A 73 -0.99 -1.17 -17.46
N ALA A 74 -1.84 -0.17 -17.68
CA ALA A 74 -1.48 1.00 -18.49
C ALA A 74 -0.36 1.83 -17.85
N ASP A 75 -0.42 2.04 -16.53
CA ASP A 75 0.62 2.78 -15.78
C ASP A 75 1.99 2.07 -15.81
N ARG A 76 2.03 0.74 -15.90
CA ARG A 76 3.28 -0.02 -16.12
C ARG A 76 3.99 0.36 -17.43
N HIS A 77 3.22 0.78 -18.44
CA HIS A 77 3.72 1.14 -19.76
C HIS A 77 3.86 2.66 -19.95
N ALA A 78 3.51 3.46 -18.94
CA ALA A 78 3.73 4.89 -19.00
C ALA A 78 5.24 5.18 -19.04
N PRO A 79 5.70 6.11 -19.91
CA PRO A 79 7.11 6.46 -19.96
C PRO A 79 7.56 6.98 -18.59
N PRO A 80 8.80 6.65 -18.15
CA PRO A 80 9.38 7.34 -17.01
C PRO A 80 9.50 8.82 -17.39
N PHE A 81 9.17 9.69 -16.44
CA PHE A 81 9.21 11.15 -16.56
C PHE A 81 10.51 11.65 -17.22
#